data_AF-A0A7W9DBF8-F1
#
_entry.id   AF-A0A7W9DBF8-F1
#
_cell.length_a   1.000
_cell.length_b   1.000
_cell.length_c   1.000
_cell.angle_alpha   90.00
_cell.angle_beta   90.00
_cell.angle_gamma   90.00
#
_symmetry.space_group_name_H-M   'P 1'
#
loop_
_entity.id
_entity.type
_entity.pdbx_description
1 polymer ?
#
loop_
_entity_poly.entity_id
_entity_poly.type
_entity_poly.pdbx_seq_one_letter_code
_entity_poly.pdbx_strand_id
1 'polypeptide(L)'
;MVQSAFSSEVDRSIRALVDAVTSSPCSIATAESLTSGQLAVAISTAPNASNWYKGGVVAYQPNVKHGENAEVMGFEFAGEPIEIVEQTICAAFRSLAEHISSAKL
;
A
#
# COMPACT_ATOMS: atom_id res chain seq x y z
N MET A 1 -20.90 -22.58 1.93
CA MET A 1 -20.28 -21.28 1.58
C MET A 1 -20.59 -20.35 2.75
N VAL A 2 -19.58 -19.94 3.52
CA VAL A 2 -19.80 -19.00 4.63
C VAL A 2 -20.19 -17.66 4.00
N GLN A 3 -21.26 -17.06 4.51
CA GLN A 3 -21.69 -15.73 4.07
C GLN A 3 -20.55 -14.74 4.34
N SER A 4 -20.22 -13.89 3.36
CA SER A 4 -19.14 -12.91 3.53
C SER A 4 -19.41 -12.05 4.76
N ALA A 5 -18.38 -11.83 5.58
CA ALA A 5 -18.46 -10.94 6.74
C ALA A 5 -18.58 -9.45 6.33
N PHE A 6 -18.51 -9.14 5.04
CA PHE A 6 -18.50 -7.79 4.48
C PHE A 6 -19.74 -7.49 3.63
N SER A 7 -19.89 -6.22 3.25
CA SER A 7 -21.00 -5.78 2.40
C SER A 7 -20.89 -6.34 0.97
N SER A 8 -22.01 -6.36 0.25
CA SER A 8 -22.08 -6.80 -1.15
C SER A 8 -21.18 -5.98 -2.08
N GLU A 9 -20.93 -4.72 -1.75
CA GLU A 9 -20.00 -3.84 -2.47
C GLU A 9 -18.55 -4.29 -2.28
N VAL A 10 -18.15 -4.62 -1.04
CA VAL A 10 -16.80 -5.17 -0.77
C VAL A 10 -16.60 -6.48 -1.51
N ASP A 11 -17.59 -7.38 -1.50
CA ASP A 11 -17.53 -8.63 -2.25
C ASP A 11 -17.37 -8.40 -3.76
N ARG A 12 -18.00 -7.35 -4.31
CA ARG A 12 -17.84 -6.97 -5.72
C ARG A 12 -16.42 -6.50 -6.00
N SER A 13 -15.85 -5.67 -5.13
CA SER A 13 -14.45 -5.22 -5.25
C SER A 13 -13.45 -6.37 -5.16
N ILE A 14 -13.65 -7.34 -4.26
CA ILE A 14 -12.79 -8.52 -4.16
C ILE A 14 -12.85 -9.36 -5.43
N ARG A 15 -14.03 -9.56 -6.03
CA ARG A 15 -14.15 -10.27 -7.32
C ARG A 15 -13.37 -9.55 -8.43
N ALA A 16 -13.53 -8.23 -8.54
CA ALA A 16 -12.79 -7.45 -9.53
C ALA A 16 -11.27 -7.53 -9.31
N LEU A 17 -10.81 -7.56 -8.05
CA LEU A 17 -9.39 -7.75 -7.73
C LEU A 17 -8.88 -9.13 -8.17
N VAL A 18 -9.66 -10.19 -7.92
CA VAL A 18 -9.32 -11.56 -8.35
C VAL A 18 -9.22 -11.64 -9.87
N ASP A 19 -10.16 -11.04 -10.60
CA ASP A 19 -10.14 -11.02 -12.06
C ASP A 19 -8.89 -10.29 -12.58
N ALA A 20 -8.53 -9.16 -11.97
CA ALA A 20 -7.34 -8.40 -12.33
C ALA A 20 -6.04 -9.17 -12.09
N VAL A 21 -5.86 -9.79 -10.91
CA VAL A 21 -4.66 -10.57 -10.58
C VAL A 21 -4.57 -11.85 -11.42
N THR A 22 -5.71 -12.44 -11.78
CA THR A 22 -5.75 -13.61 -12.68
C THR A 22 -5.33 -13.22 -14.10
N SER A 23 -5.77 -12.06 -14.59
CA SER A 23 -5.45 -11.58 -15.94
C SER A 23 -4.02 -11.06 -16.05
N SER A 24 -3.46 -10.53 -14.96
CA SER A 24 -2.09 -10.02 -14.88
C SER A 24 -1.45 -10.48 -13.56
N PRO A 25 -0.80 -11.66 -13.55
CA PRO A 25 -0.27 -12.26 -12.33
C PRO A 25 0.71 -11.34 -11.60
N CYS A 26 0.35 -10.95 -10.39
CA CYS A 26 1.18 -10.13 -9.52
C CYS A 26 1.04 -10.55 -8.05
N SER A 27 1.92 -10.01 -7.21
CA SER A 27 1.82 -10.16 -5.75
C SER A 27 1.30 -8.88 -5.13
N ILE A 28 0.44 -8.99 -4.12
CA ILE A 28 -0.20 -7.87 -3.43
C ILE A 28 0.09 -7.98 -1.93
N ALA A 29 0.29 -6.85 -1.26
CA ALA A 29 0.33 -6.74 0.19
C ALA A 29 -0.46 -5.50 0.65
N THR A 30 -0.92 -5.45 1.90
CA THR A 30 -1.57 -4.25 2.47
C THR A 30 -0.70 -3.58 3.53
N ALA A 31 -0.80 -2.26 3.61
CA ALA A 31 -0.37 -1.49 4.77
C ALA A 31 -1.59 -0.70 5.27
N GLU A 32 -1.99 -0.95 6.50
CA GLU A 32 -3.28 -0.51 7.03
C GLU A 32 -3.09 0.38 8.26
N SER A 33 -3.91 1.43 8.37
CA SER A 33 -4.03 2.26 9.56
C SER A 33 -5.49 2.24 10.01
N LEU A 34 -6.34 3.13 9.51
CA LEU A 34 -7.75 3.23 9.91
C LEU A 34 -8.55 1.93 9.70
N THR A 35 -8.23 1.15 8.67
CA THR A 35 -8.92 -0.10 8.33
C THR A 35 -8.57 -1.26 9.28
N SER A 36 -7.51 -1.14 10.08
CA SER A 36 -7.13 -2.06 11.15
C SER A 36 -7.08 -3.56 10.76
N GLY A 37 -6.69 -3.88 9.54
CA GLY A 37 -6.60 -5.26 9.06
C GLY A 37 -7.83 -5.77 8.32
N GLN A 38 -8.89 -4.97 8.18
CA GLN A 38 -10.11 -5.39 7.49
C GLN A 38 -9.86 -5.65 5.99
N LEU A 39 -8.91 -4.95 5.36
CA LEU A 39 -8.53 -5.25 3.98
C LEU A 39 -7.82 -6.60 3.92
N ALA A 40 -6.88 -6.86 4.82
CA ALA A 40 -6.22 -8.17 4.91
C ALA A 40 -7.22 -9.31 5.11
N VAL A 41 -8.22 -9.15 5.98
CA VAL A 41 -9.28 -10.15 6.18
C VAL A 41 -10.07 -10.33 4.88
N ALA A 42 -10.59 -9.27 4.27
CA ALA A 42 -11.36 -9.37 3.03
C ALA A 42 -10.58 -10.06 1.89
N ILE A 43 -9.33 -9.64 1.66
CA ILE A 43 -8.47 -10.17 0.60
C ILE A 43 -8.10 -11.63 0.88
N SER A 44 -7.76 -11.98 2.12
CA SER A 44 -7.35 -13.35 2.47
C SER A 44 -8.47 -14.39 2.31
N THR A 45 -9.73 -13.96 2.30
CA THR A 45 -10.88 -14.83 2.03
C THR A 45 -11.13 -15.08 0.53
N ALA A 46 -10.43 -14.38 -0.35
CA ALA A 46 -10.58 -14.55 -1.79
C ALA A 46 -10.06 -15.92 -2.26
N PRO A 47 -10.62 -16.49 -3.33
CA PRO A 47 -10.14 -17.75 -3.89
C PRO A 47 -8.64 -17.68 -4.24
N ASN A 48 -7.90 -18.71 -3.81
CA ASN A 48 -6.47 -18.86 -4.06
C ASN A 48 -5.61 -17.68 -3.57
N ALA A 49 -6.09 -16.89 -2.60
CA ALA A 49 -5.37 -15.71 -2.10
C ALA A 49 -3.94 -16.03 -1.64
N SER A 50 -3.67 -17.22 -1.10
CA SER A 50 -2.32 -17.67 -0.71
C SER A 50 -1.29 -17.62 -1.83
N ASN A 51 -1.72 -17.65 -3.10
CA ASN A 51 -0.81 -17.64 -4.24
C ASN A 51 -0.29 -16.24 -4.59
N TRP A 52 -1.05 -15.19 -4.24
CA TRP A 52 -0.79 -13.83 -4.71
C TRP A 52 -0.85 -12.76 -3.60
N TYR A 53 -1.54 -13.00 -2.49
CA TYR A 53 -1.55 -12.10 -1.34
C TYR A 53 -0.43 -12.45 -0.36
N LYS A 54 0.48 -11.51 -0.13
CA LYS A 54 1.68 -11.66 0.71
C LYS A 54 1.43 -11.36 2.19
N GLY A 55 0.22 -10.91 2.54
CA GLY A 55 -0.13 -10.45 3.88
C GLY A 55 -0.11 -8.94 4.00
N GLY A 56 -0.17 -8.45 5.23
CA GLY A 56 -0.22 -7.02 5.48
C GLY A 56 0.32 -6.60 6.83
N VAL A 57 0.63 -5.32 6.94
CA VAL A 57 1.06 -4.67 8.18
C VAL A 57 -0.04 -3.71 8.66
N VAL A 58 -0.28 -3.69 9.97
CA VAL A 58 -1.23 -2.74 10.58
C VAL A 58 -0.43 -1.77 11.47
N ALA A 59 -0.36 -0.51 11.07
CA ALA A 59 0.38 0.55 11.74
C ALA A 59 -0.54 1.73 12.02
N TYR A 60 -1.19 1.74 13.18
CA TYR A 60 -2.22 2.74 13.51
C TYR A 60 -1.61 4.10 13.91
N GLN A 61 -0.60 4.09 14.78
CA GLN A 61 0.02 5.32 15.26
C GLN A 61 1.05 5.85 14.25
N PRO A 62 1.18 7.18 14.06
CA PRO A 62 2.16 7.77 13.14
C PRO A 62 3.62 7.34 13.39
N ASN A 63 4.03 7.22 14.66
CA ASN A 63 5.36 6.73 15.05
C ASN A 63 5.62 5.23 14.77
N VAL A 64 4.58 4.44 14.45
CA VAL A 64 4.76 3.06 13.97
C VAL A 64 4.97 3.04 12.46
N LYS A 65 4.46 4.05 11.74
CA LYS A 65 4.73 4.26 10.31
C LYS A 65 6.16 4.78 10.09
N HIS A 66 6.66 5.56 11.05
CA HIS A 66 7.98 6.19 11.05
C HIS A 66 8.72 5.79 12.35
N GLY A 67 9.56 4.74 12.30
CA GLY A 67 10.26 4.24 13.50
C GLY A 67 11.26 5.23 14.11
N GLU A 68 11.81 4.92 15.29
CA GLU A 68 12.74 5.80 16.04
C GLU A 68 14.07 6.09 15.30
N ASN A 69 14.39 5.33 14.24
CA ASN A 69 15.52 5.55 13.33
C ASN A 69 15.06 5.91 11.90
N ALA A 70 13.79 6.28 11.70
CA ALA A 70 13.33 6.76 10.41
C ALA A 70 13.83 8.19 10.19
N GLU A 71 14.78 8.39 9.28
CA GLU A 71 15.02 9.71 8.73
C GLU A 71 13.80 10.13 7.91
N VAL A 72 13.11 11.15 8.41
CA VAL A 72 11.99 11.77 7.71
C VAL A 72 12.51 13.01 7.01
N MET A 73 12.57 12.97 5.68
CA MET A 73 12.76 14.18 4.88
C MET A 73 11.41 14.77 4.50
N GLY A 74 11.15 15.98 4.99
CA GLY A 74 9.99 16.78 4.61
C GLY A 74 10.30 17.63 3.37
N PHE A 75 9.30 17.76 2.49
CA PHE A 75 9.35 18.67 1.36
C PHE A 75 8.12 19.57 1.39
N GLU A 76 8.31 20.86 1.11
CA GLU A 76 7.23 21.81 0.91
C GLU A 76 7.07 22.09 -0.58
N PHE A 77 5.84 22.00 -1.06
CA PHE A 77 5.48 22.23 -2.45
C PHE A 77 4.37 23.27 -2.52
N ALA A 78 4.38 24.07 -3.60
CA ALA A 78 3.37 25.07 -3.88
C ALA A 78 2.91 24.94 -5.33
N GLY A 79 1.67 25.32 -5.60
CA GLY A 79 1.05 25.26 -6.91
C GLY A 79 -0.30 24.54 -6.89
N GLU A 80 -0.80 24.24 -8.08
CA GLU A 80 -2.05 23.50 -8.26
C GLU A 80 -1.87 22.02 -7.84
N PRO A 81 -2.95 21.31 -7.47
CA PRO A 81 -2.86 19.94 -6.96
C PRO A 81 -2.06 18.97 -7.83
N ILE A 82 -2.16 19.09 -9.16
CA ILE A 82 -1.42 18.23 -10.10
C ILE A 82 0.09 18.53 -10.11
N GLU A 83 0.47 19.80 -9.94
CA GLU A 83 1.86 20.23 -9.87
C GLU A 83 2.51 19.75 -8.58
N ILE A 84 1.77 19.77 -7.46
CA ILE A 84 2.21 19.23 -6.17
C ILE A 84 2.48 17.72 -6.28
N VAL A 85 1.64 16.97 -7.01
CA VAL A 85 1.85 15.54 -7.26
C VAL A 85 3.14 15.29 -8.04
N GLU A 86 3.37 16.03 -9.12
CA GLU A 86 4.60 15.91 -9.93
C GLU A 86 5.85 16.27 -9.13
N GLN A 87 5.80 17.33 -8.33
CA GLN A 87 6.89 17.75 -7.45
C GLN A 87 7.20 16.69 -6.39
N THR A 88 6.16 16.08 -5.81
CA THR A 88 6.28 14.99 -4.82
C THR A 88 6.99 13.77 -5.42
N ILE A 89 6.59 13.36 -6.63
CA ILE A 89 7.19 12.22 -7.33
C ILE A 89 8.67 12.50 -7.62
N CYS A 90 9.00 13.68 -8.14
CA CYS A 90 10.39 14.07 -8.44
C CYS A 90 11.27 14.10 -7.18
N ALA A 91 10.76 14.64 -6.07
CA ALA A 91 11.49 14.71 -4.80
C ALA A 91 11.77 13.31 -4.23
N ALA A 92 10.79 12.40 -4.31
CA ALA A 92 10.96 11.02 -3.86
C ALA A 92 12.04 10.27 -4.67
N PHE A 93 12.01 10.37 -6.01
CA PHE A 93 13.02 9.74 -6.87
C PHE A 93 14.42 10.31 -6.67
N ARG A 94 14.55 11.63 -6.53
CA ARG A 94 15.84 12.29 -6.26
C ARG A 94 16.42 11.83 -4.93
N SER A 95 15.62 11.86 -3.87
CA SER A 95 16.03 11.43 -2.53
C SER A 95 16.51 9.98 -2.53
N LEU A 96 15.80 9.10 -3.24
CA LEU A 96 16.20 7.70 -3.37
C LEU A 96 17.52 7.53 -4.13
N ALA A 97 17.73 8.28 -5.22
CA ALA A 97 18.97 8.24 -6.00
C ALA A 97 20.19 8.76 -5.21
N GLU A 98 20.02 9.83 -4.44
CA GLU A 98 21.06 10.39 -3.56
C GLU A 98 21.41 9.41 -2.43
N HIS A 99 20.41 8.76 -1.84
CA HIS A 99 20.61 7.76 -0.80
C HIS A 99 21.32 6.51 -1.31
N ILE A 100 20.95 6.01 -2.50
CA ILE A 100 21.63 4.86 -3.13
C ILE A 100 23.07 5.20 -3.51
N SER A 101 23.32 6.43 -3.97
CA SER A 101 24.66 6.87 -4.39
C SER A 101 25.60 7.09 -3.21
N SER A 102 25.08 7.53 -2.07
CA SER A 102 25.84 7.73 -0.82
C SER A 102 26.07 6.43 -0.03
N ALA A 103 25.27 5.38 -0.29
CA ALA A 103 25.39 4.07 0.36
C ALA A 103 26.42 3.12 -0.31
N LYS A 104 27.03 3.50 -1.44
CA LYS A 104 28.15 2.74 -2.04
C LYS A 104 29.45 3.03 -1.28
N LEU A 105 29.86 2.10 -0.42
CA LEU A 105 31.25 1.88 0.01
C LEU A 105 31.87 0.73 -0.79
#